data_AF-A0A3S5GIR4-F1
#
_entry.id   AF-A0A3S5GIR4-F1
#
_cell.length_a   1.000
_cell.length_b   1.000
_cell.length_c   1.000
_cell.angle_alpha   90.00
_cell.angle_beta   90.00
_cell.angle_gamma   90.00
#
_symmetry.space_group_name_H-M   'P 1'
#
loop_
_entity.id
_entity.type
_entity.pdbx_description
1 polymer ?
#
loop_
_entity_poly.entity_id
_entity_poly.type
_entity_poly.pdbx_seq_one_letter_code
_entity_poly.pdbx_strand_id
1 'polypeptide(L)'
;MSWQRILDLPDHRFIGPNGIEYWAVRDSQVFHQGRLLRKADAASFEFLPAHCFIGRDTQAVYHAWTRLPAIDRDSFHQCGAYWMDSQSVYFEYETSLKALPEADCTTFRDLGGGYGADGRGGWYCGRRMKHCLRGDLLQGVPQDPLYAVDDSNVYCDGKPLPGVDPARWQLLDRHFSGDGSRVYYLERKLPRVDAASWRRLEGSWSRDATQLFHMHLVERDAGVRGRYGFE
;
A
#
# COMPACT_ATOMS: atom_id res chain seq x y z
N MET A 1 -7.44 17.68 -6.73
CA MET A 1 -7.80 17.74 -5.30
C MET A 1 -8.30 19.15 -5.01
N SER A 2 -9.41 19.32 -4.29
CA SER A 2 -9.95 20.65 -3.97
C SER A 2 -9.81 20.92 -2.48
N TRP A 3 -8.97 21.88 -2.13
CA TRP A 3 -8.86 22.41 -0.77
C TRP A 3 -10.13 23.20 -0.43
N GLN A 4 -10.61 23.07 0.80
CA GLN A 4 -11.74 23.85 1.31
C GLN A 4 -11.29 24.67 2.50
N ARG A 5 -11.64 25.96 2.49
CA ARG A 5 -11.40 26.84 3.62
C ARG A 5 -12.40 26.54 4.72
N ILE A 6 -11.92 26.30 5.94
CA ILE A 6 -12.77 25.89 7.06
C ILE A 6 -13.79 26.99 7.47
N LEU A 7 -13.41 28.26 7.28
CA LEU A 7 -14.25 29.42 7.61
C LEU A 7 -15.43 29.59 6.65
N ASP A 8 -15.43 28.92 5.51
CA ASP A 8 -16.54 28.96 4.55
C ASP A 8 -17.62 27.92 4.88
N LEU A 9 -17.39 27.06 5.89
CA LEU A 9 -18.34 26.04 6.34
C LEU A 9 -19.25 26.53 7.49
N PRO A 10 -20.47 25.97 7.60
CA PRO A 10 -21.34 26.22 8.74
C PRO A 10 -20.63 25.90 10.07
N ASP A 11 -20.82 26.77 11.06
CA ASP A 11 -20.16 26.72 12.38
C ASP A 11 -18.62 26.60 12.33
N HIS A 12 -18.01 26.93 11.18
CA HIS A 12 -16.58 26.78 10.89
C HIS A 12 -16.04 25.38 11.24
N ARG A 13 -16.81 24.32 10.92
CA ARG A 13 -16.42 22.93 11.20
C ARG A 13 -16.70 22.01 10.03
N PHE A 14 -15.95 20.91 10.00
CA PHE A 14 -16.11 19.82 9.07
C PHE A 14 -16.47 18.53 9.81
N ILE A 15 -17.65 18.00 9.52
CA ILE A 15 -18.12 16.70 9.97
C ILE A 15 -17.89 15.69 8.84
N GLY A 16 -17.01 14.74 9.08
CA GLY A 16 -16.66 13.69 8.12
C GLY A 16 -17.47 12.41 8.30
N PRO A 17 -16.97 11.28 7.76
CA PRO A 17 -17.61 9.97 7.91
C PRO A 17 -17.91 9.62 9.37
N ASN A 18 -19.01 8.89 9.58
CA ASN A 18 -19.48 8.45 10.90
C ASN A 18 -19.87 9.60 11.87
N GLY A 19 -20.11 10.81 11.36
CA GLY A 19 -20.49 11.95 12.19
C GLY A 19 -19.34 12.52 13.03
N ILE A 20 -18.10 12.19 12.70
CA ILE A 20 -16.92 12.64 13.42
C ILE A 20 -16.59 14.08 13.00
N GLU A 21 -16.48 14.99 13.97
CA GLU A 21 -15.91 16.32 13.74
C GLU A 21 -14.39 16.21 13.57
N TYR A 22 -13.91 16.36 12.34
CA TYR A 22 -12.48 16.26 12.05
C TYR A 22 -11.77 17.59 12.20
N TRP A 23 -12.34 18.67 11.69
CA TRP A 23 -11.75 20.00 11.75
C TRP A 23 -12.75 21.00 12.29
N ALA A 24 -12.29 21.93 13.12
CA ALA A 24 -13.09 23.05 13.59
C ALA A 24 -12.21 24.27 13.85
N VAL A 25 -12.77 25.47 13.63
CA VAL A 25 -12.23 26.72 14.15
C VAL A 25 -13.15 27.26 15.24
N ARG A 26 -12.61 27.46 16.43
CA ARG A 26 -13.31 28.04 17.59
C ARG A 26 -12.41 29.09 18.22
N ASP A 27 -12.93 30.28 18.51
CA ASP A 27 -12.15 31.38 19.13
C ASP A 27 -10.80 31.65 18.42
N SER A 28 -10.83 31.66 17.08
CA SER A 28 -9.64 31.82 16.22
C SER A 28 -8.55 30.75 16.40
N GLN A 29 -8.91 29.59 16.95
CA GLN A 29 -8.03 28.44 17.12
C GLN A 29 -8.50 27.26 16.27
N VAL A 30 -7.56 26.53 15.68
CA VAL A 30 -7.84 25.34 14.87
C VAL A 30 -7.77 24.08 15.73
N PHE A 31 -8.73 23.18 15.56
CA PHE A 31 -8.79 21.89 16.23
C PHE A 31 -8.90 20.76 15.21
N HIS A 32 -8.19 19.65 15.49
CA HIS A 32 -8.41 18.37 14.83
C HIS A 32 -8.99 17.37 15.84
N GLN A 33 -10.19 16.85 15.60
CA GLN A 33 -10.87 15.92 16.53
C GLN A 33 -10.85 16.40 18.00
N GLY A 34 -11.11 17.69 18.20
CA GLY A 34 -11.10 18.33 19.53
C GLY A 34 -9.71 18.68 20.07
N ARG A 35 -8.61 18.31 19.39
CA ARG A 35 -7.24 18.63 19.80
C ARG A 35 -6.74 19.93 19.15
N LEU A 36 -6.29 20.86 19.97
CA LEU A 36 -5.78 22.17 19.54
C LEU A 36 -4.49 22.08 18.72
N LEU A 37 -4.45 22.75 17.58
CA LEU A 37 -3.24 22.99 16.76
C LEU A 37 -2.65 24.35 17.14
N ARG A 38 -1.74 24.38 18.12
CA ARG A 38 -1.22 25.62 18.72
C ARG A 38 -0.56 26.62 17.76
N LYS A 39 -0.08 26.16 16.60
CA LYS A 39 0.64 27.00 15.61
C LYS A 39 -0.15 27.21 14.32
N ALA A 40 -1.37 26.69 14.23
CA ALA A 40 -2.17 26.82 13.04
C ALA A 40 -2.78 28.21 12.93
N ASP A 41 -2.71 28.80 11.75
CA ASP A 41 -3.41 30.05 11.43
C ASP A 41 -4.86 29.74 11.00
N ALA A 42 -5.80 30.02 11.90
CA ALA A 42 -7.22 29.80 11.64
C ALA A 42 -7.78 30.65 10.48
N ALA A 43 -7.21 31.83 10.20
CA ALA A 43 -7.72 32.72 9.15
C ALA A 43 -7.49 32.15 7.75
N SER A 44 -6.41 31.38 7.56
CA SER A 44 -6.03 30.77 6.30
C SER A 44 -6.16 29.25 6.27
N PHE A 45 -6.78 28.64 7.29
CA PHE A 45 -6.85 27.20 7.39
C PHE A 45 -7.76 26.57 6.33
N GLU A 46 -7.19 25.61 5.61
CA GLU A 46 -7.83 24.81 4.58
C GLU A 46 -7.66 23.31 4.90
N PHE A 47 -8.54 22.47 4.38
CA PHE A 47 -8.44 21.02 4.53
C PHE A 47 -8.90 20.28 3.27
N LEU A 48 -8.60 18.98 3.20
CA LEU A 48 -9.06 18.09 2.13
C LEU A 48 -10.20 17.19 2.65
N PRO A 49 -11.46 17.35 2.18
CA PRO A 49 -12.57 16.54 2.68
C PRO A 49 -12.40 15.03 2.48
N ALA A 50 -11.83 14.63 1.35
CA ALA A 50 -11.55 13.22 1.03
C ALA A 50 -10.43 12.62 1.92
N HIS A 51 -9.63 13.46 2.57
CA HIS A 51 -8.49 13.09 3.40
C HIS A 51 -8.60 13.80 4.73
N CYS A 52 -9.51 13.34 5.59
CA CYS A 52 -9.94 14.06 6.79
C CYS A 52 -8.83 14.35 7.82
N PHE A 53 -7.62 13.80 7.62
CA PHE A 53 -6.44 14.06 8.42
C PHE A 53 -5.50 15.12 7.83
N ILE A 54 -5.71 15.55 6.57
CA ILE A 54 -4.85 16.52 5.90
C ILE A 54 -5.47 17.92 5.95
N GLY A 55 -4.73 18.84 6.57
CA GLY A 55 -5.03 20.27 6.63
C GLY A 55 -3.81 21.09 6.24
N ARG A 56 -4.00 22.38 5.96
CA ARG A 56 -2.91 23.33 5.76
C ARG A 56 -3.33 24.74 6.14
N ASP A 57 -2.35 25.57 6.47
CA ASP A 57 -2.51 27.03 6.51
C ASP A 57 -1.49 27.66 5.54
N THR A 58 -1.34 28.98 5.58
CA THR A 58 -0.34 29.68 4.75
C THR A 58 1.11 29.28 5.00
N GLN A 59 1.42 28.60 6.10
CA GLN A 59 2.78 28.36 6.57
C GLN A 59 3.17 26.87 6.60
N ALA A 60 2.21 25.95 6.70
CA ALA A 60 2.51 24.53 6.84
C ALA A 60 1.34 23.62 6.43
N VAL A 61 1.71 22.38 6.12
CA VAL A 61 0.79 21.23 6.08
C VAL A 61 0.66 20.62 7.48
N TYR A 62 -0.50 20.05 7.77
CA TYR A 62 -0.82 19.35 8.99
C TYR A 62 -1.34 17.95 8.65
N HIS A 63 -0.90 16.96 9.43
CA HIS A 63 -1.52 15.64 9.49
C HIS A 63 -2.09 15.45 10.89
N ALA A 64 -3.40 15.35 11.00
CA ALA A 64 -4.14 15.45 12.25
C ALA A 64 -3.76 16.75 13.01
N TRP A 65 -3.42 16.63 14.28
CA TRP A 65 -2.88 17.71 15.12
C TRP A 65 -1.37 17.95 14.93
N THR A 66 -0.69 17.23 14.04
CA THR A 66 0.76 17.33 13.86
C THR A 66 1.09 18.33 12.76
N ARG A 67 1.87 19.36 13.10
CA ARG A 67 2.42 20.32 12.12
C ARG A 67 3.62 19.72 11.41
N LEU A 68 3.64 19.79 10.07
CA LEU A 68 4.68 19.22 9.21
C LEU A 68 5.40 20.35 8.44
N PRO A 69 6.31 21.11 9.09
CA PRO A 69 6.94 22.29 8.47
C PRO A 69 7.95 21.99 7.39
N ALA A 70 8.41 20.74 7.26
CA ALA A 70 9.35 20.35 6.23
C ALA A 70 8.67 20.08 4.88
N ILE A 71 7.35 19.94 4.85
CA ILE A 71 6.58 19.74 3.62
C ILE A 71 6.44 21.08 2.91
N ASP A 72 6.82 21.14 1.64
CA ASP A 72 6.52 22.29 0.79
C ASP A 72 5.01 22.34 0.51
N ARG A 73 4.34 23.25 1.22
CA ARG A 73 2.88 23.40 1.24
C ARG A 73 2.28 23.71 -0.12
N ASP A 74 3.00 24.43 -0.98
CA ASP A 74 2.45 24.93 -2.23
C ASP A 74 2.49 23.86 -3.33
N SER A 75 3.49 22.98 -3.29
CA SER A 75 3.59 21.84 -4.20
C SER A 75 3.00 20.54 -3.64
N PHE A 76 2.56 20.51 -2.38
CA PHE A 76 2.01 19.31 -1.75
C PHE A 76 0.73 18.81 -2.41
N HIS A 77 0.75 17.56 -2.89
CA HIS A 77 -0.36 16.91 -3.57
C HIS A 77 -0.32 15.37 -3.39
N GLN A 78 -1.47 14.72 -3.50
CA GLN A 78 -1.60 13.27 -3.55
C GLN A 78 -1.15 12.69 -4.90
N CYS A 79 -0.48 11.54 -4.87
CA CYS A 79 -0.12 10.69 -6.00
C CYS A 79 -0.59 9.26 -5.71
N GLY A 80 -1.83 8.92 -6.11
CA GLY A 80 -2.42 7.62 -5.79
C GLY A 80 -2.52 7.37 -4.29
N ALA A 81 -1.95 6.26 -3.80
CA ALA A 81 -1.86 5.99 -2.35
C ALA A 81 -0.77 6.79 -1.62
N TYR A 82 0.07 7.52 -2.35
CA TYR A 82 1.19 8.31 -1.82
C TYR A 82 0.87 9.80 -1.83
N TRP A 83 1.74 10.58 -1.21
CA TRP A 83 1.72 12.05 -1.23
C TRP A 83 3.09 12.55 -1.64
N MET A 84 3.18 13.72 -2.27
CA MET A 84 4.44 14.29 -2.70
C MET A 84 4.41 15.80 -2.59
N ASP A 85 5.58 16.40 -2.43
CA ASP A 85 5.82 17.81 -2.72
C ASP A 85 6.97 17.91 -3.74
N SER A 86 7.50 19.11 -3.94
CA SER A 86 8.59 19.39 -4.89
C SER A 86 9.92 18.72 -4.51
N GLN A 87 10.05 18.18 -3.30
CA GLN A 87 11.32 17.68 -2.74
C GLN A 87 11.26 16.22 -2.27
N SER A 88 10.08 15.69 -1.95
CA SER A 88 9.94 14.45 -1.22
C SER A 88 8.66 13.70 -1.56
N VAL A 89 8.73 12.38 -1.42
CA VAL A 89 7.58 11.47 -1.45
C VAL A 89 7.26 11.08 -0.01
N TYR A 90 5.98 10.94 0.29
CA TYR A 90 5.45 10.61 1.59
C TYR A 90 4.44 9.47 1.49
N PHE A 91 4.33 8.69 2.56
CA PHE A 91 3.28 7.69 2.73
C PHE A 91 2.60 7.87 4.07
N GLU A 92 1.28 7.71 4.07
CA GLU A 92 0.46 7.82 5.26
C GLU A 92 0.41 6.47 5.98
N TYR A 93 0.95 6.44 7.20
CA TYR A 93 1.00 5.30 8.10
C TYR A 93 0.11 5.56 9.29
N GLU A 94 -1.06 4.92 9.33
CA GLU A 94 -2.02 5.02 10.44
C GLU A 94 -2.28 6.48 10.84
N THR A 95 -1.56 6.98 11.85
CA THR A 95 -1.70 8.32 12.41
C THR A 95 -0.53 9.26 12.05
N SER A 96 0.23 8.98 10.98
CA SER A 96 1.38 9.81 10.60
C SER A 96 1.62 9.84 9.10
N LEU A 97 1.99 11.00 8.57
CA LEU A 97 2.52 11.16 7.22
C LEU A 97 4.05 11.19 7.28
N LYS A 98 4.73 10.23 6.63
CA LYS A 98 6.20 10.10 6.71
C LYS A 98 6.83 10.22 5.34
N ALA A 99 7.92 10.99 5.26
CA ALA A 99 8.77 11.03 4.09
C ALA A 99 9.41 9.65 3.84
N LEU A 100 9.57 9.30 2.57
CA LEU A 100 10.30 8.13 2.10
C LEU A 100 11.73 8.58 1.77
N PRO A 101 12.72 8.23 2.61
CA PRO A 101 14.11 8.51 2.28
C PRO A 101 14.46 7.83 0.95
N GLU A 102 15.28 8.50 0.14
CA GLU A 102 15.79 8.04 -1.16
C GLU A 102 14.78 8.01 -2.32
N ALA A 103 13.48 8.20 -2.05
CA ALA A 103 12.49 8.31 -3.11
C ALA A 103 12.68 9.61 -3.91
N ASP A 104 12.51 9.51 -5.22
CA ASP A 104 12.67 10.58 -6.18
C ASP A 104 11.29 11.08 -6.64
N CYS A 105 10.81 12.15 -6.01
CA CYS A 105 9.49 12.73 -6.30
C CYS A 105 9.32 13.18 -7.75
N THR A 106 10.40 13.37 -8.52
CA THR A 106 10.33 13.81 -9.91
C THR A 106 9.92 12.70 -10.87
N THR A 107 10.17 11.43 -10.50
CA THR A 107 9.86 10.25 -11.32
C THR A 107 8.95 9.25 -10.62
N PHE A 108 8.52 9.54 -9.39
CA PHE A 108 7.70 8.64 -8.60
C PHE A 108 6.31 8.46 -9.20
N ARG A 109 5.85 7.21 -9.17
CA ARG A 109 4.55 6.77 -9.69
C ARG A 109 3.91 5.83 -8.68
N ASP A 110 2.63 6.05 -8.42
CA ASP A 110 1.78 5.03 -7.81
C ASP A 110 1.48 3.94 -8.84
N LEU A 111 1.65 2.68 -8.45
CA LEU A 111 1.38 1.50 -9.28
C LEU A 111 0.12 0.75 -8.83
N GLY A 112 -0.59 1.26 -7.81
CA GLY A 112 -1.75 0.62 -7.20
C GLY A 112 -1.36 -0.50 -6.22
N GLY A 113 -2.34 -0.99 -5.44
CA GLY A 113 -2.12 -2.08 -4.48
C GLY A 113 -1.13 -1.76 -3.35
N GLY A 114 -0.78 -0.48 -3.16
CA GLY A 114 0.26 -0.04 -2.23
C GLY A 114 1.66 0.00 -2.85
N TYR A 115 1.84 -0.43 -4.10
CA TYR A 115 3.11 -0.30 -4.81
C TYR A 115 3.32 1.12 -5.32
N GLY A 116 4.54 1.62 -5.15
CA GLY A 116 5.03 2.84 -5.78
C GLY A 116 6.43 2.63 -6.30
N ALA A 117 6.85 3.41 -7.29
CA ALA A 117 8.17 3.25 -7.89
C ALA A 117 8.68 4.53 -8.53
N ASP A 118 9.99 4.68 -8.56
CA ASP A 118 10.71 5.73 -9.28
C ASP A 118 11.92 5.15 -10.01
N GLY A 119 12.75 5.98 -10.64
CA GLY A 119 13.94 5.51 -11.35
C GLY A 119 14.99 4.78 -10.48
N ARG A 120 14.90 4.84 -9.15
CA ARG A 120 15.88 4.31 -8.19
C ARG A 120 15.40 3.06 -7.47
N GLY A 121 14.11 2.74 -7.53
CA GLY A 121 13.60 1.50 -6.97
C GLY A 121 12.09 1.42 -6.80
N GLY A 122 11.67 0.36 -6.10
CA GLY A 122 10.28 0.12 -5.72
C GLY A 122 10.03 0.33 -4.22
N TRP A 123 8.79 0.66 -3.90
CA TRP A 123 8.23 0.77 -2.56
C TRP A 123 6.92 -0.02 -2.45
N TYR A 124 6.67 -0.57 -1.26
CA TYR A 124 5.41 -1.21 -0.92
C TYR A 124 4.90 -0.65 0.41
N CYS A 125 3.73 -0.02 0.38
CA CYS A 125 3.14 0.71 1.51
C CYS A 125 4.19 1.60 2.19
N GLY A 126 4.90 2.39 1.37
CA GLY A 126 5.99 3.29 1.76
C GLY A 126 7.30 2.65 2.21
N ARG A 127 7.41 1.31 2.25
CA ARG A 127 8.68 0.62 2.59
C ARG A 127 9.50 0.36 1.34
N ARG A 128 10.80 0.69 1.38
CA ARG A 128 11.74 0.41 0.29
C ARG A 128 11.86 -1.10 0.02
N MET A 129 11.59 -1.54 -1.21
CA MET A 129 11.72 -2.91 -1.68
C MET A 129 13.17 -3.21 -2.10
N LYS A 130 14.00 -3.74 -1.20
CA LYS A 130 15.45 -3.89 -1.37
C LYS A 130 15.90 -4.61 -2.66
N HIS A 131 15.08 -5.49 -3.21
CA HIS A 131 15.40 -6.26 -4.42
C HIS A 131 14.95 -5.56 -5.72
N CYS A 132 14.13 -4.51 -5.62
CA CYS A 132 13.73 -3.69 -6.76
C CYS A 132 14.70 -2.50 -6.88
N LEU A 133 15.70 -2.67 -7.74
CA LEU A 133 16.74 -1.65 -8.01
C LEU A 133 16.37 -0.71 -9.16
N ARG A 134 15.40 -1.10 -9.98
CA ARG A 134 14.92 -0.37 -11.16
C ARG A 134 13.40 -0.24 -11.12
N GLY A 135 12.91 0.78 -10.41
CA GLY A 135 11.47 1.01 -10.30
C GLY A 135 10.83 1.55 -11.57
N ASP A 136 11.62 2.03 -12.52
CA ASP A 136 11.15 2.38 -13.86
C ASP A 136 10.58 1.15 -14.59
N LEU A 137 11.14 -0.03 -14.32
CA LEU A 137 10.68 -1.31 -14.87
C LEU A 137 9.55 -1.96 -14.06
N LEU A 138 9.35 -1.57 -12.80
CA LEU A 138 8.34 -2.17 -11.94
C LEU A 138 6.93 -1.84 -12.44
N GLN A 139 6.11 -2.87 -12.60
CA GLN A 139 4.71 -2.78 -13.00
C GLN A 139 3.82 -3.43 -11.94
N GLY A 140 2.71 -2.80 -11.58
CA GLY A 140 1.64 -3.46 -10.82
C GLY A 140 0.92 -4.50 -11.68
N VAL A 141 0.32 -5.52 -11.04
CA VAL A 141 -0.50 -6.53 -11.73
C VAL A 141 -1.98 -6.19 -11.53
N PRO A 142 -2.70 -5.65 -12.53
CA PRO A 142 -4.07 -5.18 -12.34
C PRO A 142 -5.06 -6.27 -11.92
N GLN A 143 -4.83 -7.51 -12.34
CA GLN A 143 -5.67 -8.66 -12.01
C GLN A 143 -5.56 -9.08 -10.53
N ASP A 144 -4.42 -8.80 -9.90
CA ASP A 144 -4.21 -9.06 -8.48
C ASP A 144 -3.24 -8.00 -7.93
N PRO A 145 -3.76 -6.90 -7.34
CA PRO A 145 -2.96 -5.79 -6.82
C PRO A 145 -2.00 -6.16 -5.68
N LEU A 146 -2.05 -7.39 -5.17
CA LEU A 146 -1.02 -7.90 -4.26
C LEU A 146 0.33 -8.08 -4.96
N TYR A 147 0.35 -8.20 -6.29
CA TYR A 147 1.53 -8.49 -7.07
C TYR A 147 2.04 -7.29 -7.87
N ALA A 148 3.37 -7.25 -8.00
CA ALA A 148 4.08 -6.39 -8.94
C ALA A 148 5.22 -7.19 -9.57
N VAL A 149 5.68 -6.80 -10.76
CA VAL A 149 6.71 -7.50 -11.51
C VAL A 149 7.69 -6.50 -12.11
N ASP A 150 8.99 -6.81 -12.03
CA ASP A 150 10.04 -6.15 -12.80
C ASP A 150 10.72 -7.18 -13.72
N ASP A 151 11.83 -6.81 -14.37
CA ASP A 151 12.53 -7.70 -15.32
C ASP A 151 13.16 -8.94 -14.66
N SER A 152 13.33 -8.93 -13.34
CA SER A 152 14.14 -9.89 -12.60
C SER A 152 13.36 -10.59 -11.48
N ASN A 153 12.25 -10.01 -11.04
CA ASN A 153 11.51 -10.46 -9.86
C ASN A 153 10.00 -10.33 -10.06
N VAL A 154 9.29 -11.22 -9.40
CA VAL A 154 7.87 -11.06 -9.09
C VAL A 154 7.77 -10.81 -7.60
N TYR A 155 6.98 -9.82 -7.19
CA TYR A 155 6.73 -9.47 -5.80
C TYR A 155 5.29 -9.78 -5.42
N CYS A 156 5.09 -10.20 -4.18
CA CYS A 156 3.80 -10.31 -3.53
C CYS A 156 3.90 -9.59 -2.17
N ASP A 157 3.00 -8.65 -1.86
CA ASP A 157 3.06 -7.87 -0.62
C ASP A 157 4.44 -7.22 -0.38
N GLY A 158 5.06 -6.72 -1.47
CA GLY A 158 6.39 -6.11 -1.47
C GLY A 158 7.57 -7.07 -1.32
N LYS A 159 7.34 -8.38 -1.22
CA LYS A 159 8.38 -9.41 -1.04
C LYS A 159 8.61 -10.19 -2.35
N PRO A 160 9.87 -10.41 -2.77
CA PRO A 160 10.14 -11.18 -3.98
C PRO A 160 9.79 -12.66 -3.80
N LEU A 161 9.24 -13.28 -4.85
CA LEU A 161 8.99 -14.71 -4.92
C LEU A 161 10.32 -15.47 -5.07
N PRO A 162 10.63 -16.43 -4.18
CA PRO A 162 11.96 -17.04 -4.15
C PRO A 162 12.19 -18.00 -5.33
N GLY A 163 13.07 -17.57 -6.25
CA GLY A 163 13.55 -18.36 -7.37
C GLY A 163 12.54 -18.50 -8.51
N VAL A 164 11.56 -17.60 -8.58
CA VAL A 164 10.60 -17.53 -9.69
C VAL A 164 11.32 -17.24 -11.01
N ASP A 165 10.81 -17.79 -12.10
CA ASP A 165 11.09 -17.31 -13.45
C ASP A 165 10.05 -16.23 -13.82
N PRO A 166 10.41 -14.92 -13.78
CA PRO A 166 9.45 -13.85 -14.04
C PRO A 166 8.85 -13.90 -15.44
N ALA A 167 9.60 -14.40 -16.43
CA ALA A 167 9.14 -14.47 -17.81
C ALA A 167 8.06 -15.54 -18.03
N ARG A 168 7.97 -16.53 -17.14
CA ARG A 168 6.97 -17.60 -17.16
C ARG A 168 5.92 -17.48 -16.08
N TRP A 169 6.06 -16.51 -15.18
CA TRP A 169 5.16 -16.35 -14.06
C TRP A 169 3.75 -15.98 -14.52
N GLN A 170 2.77 -16.61 -13.89
CA GLN A 170 1.35 -16.33 -14.10
C GLN A 170 0.56 -16.52 -12.81
N LEU A 171 -0.51 -15.75 -12.67
CA LEU A 171 -1.57 -16.02 -11.70
C LEU A 171 -2.24 -17.35 -12.09
N LEU A 172 -2.45 -18.22 -11.10
CA LEU A 172 -3.12 -19.50 -11.31
C LEU A 172 -4.58 -19.39 -10.89
N ASP A 173 -4.86 -19.44 -9.60
CA ASP A 173 -6.23 -19.30 -9.07
C ASP A 173 -6.18 -18.85 -7.61
N ARG A 174 -7.02 -17.87 -7.27
CA ARG A 174 -7.02 -17.16 -5.98
C ARG A 174 -5.60 -16.73 -5.59
N HIS A 175 -5.16 -17.08 -4.40
CA HIS A 175 -3.85 -16.73 -3.85
C HIS A 175 -2.69 -17.57 -4.42
N PHE A 176 -2.93 -18.42 -5.43
CA PHE A 176 -1.89 -19.23 -6.05
C PHE A 176 -1.36 -18.60 -7.33
N SER A 177 -0.04 -18.65 -7.49
CA SER A 177 0.67 -18.26 -8.71
C SER A 177 1.81 -19.24 -9.00
N GLY A 178 2.39 -19.21 -10.20
CA GLY A 178 3.46 -20.14 -10.55
C GLY A 178 4.15 -19.81 -11.86
N ASP A 179 5.29 -20.45 -12.10
CA ASP A 179 6.13 -20.27 -13.30
C ASP A 179 6.23 -21.53 -14.18
N GLY A 180 5.36 -22.51 -13.91
CA GLY A 180 5.36 -23.84 -14.55
C GLY A 180 6.30 -24.87 -13.90
N SER A 181 7.27 -24.44 -13.09
CA SER A 181 8.16 -25.32 -12.31
C SER A 181 7.96 -25.18 -10.81
N ARG A 182 7.45 -24.04 -10.37
CA ARG A 182 7.17 -23.70 -8.98
C ARG A 182 5.73 -23.21 -8.87
N VAL A 183 5.15 -23.49 -7.72
CA VAL A 183 3.85 -22.96 -7.31
C VAL A 183 4.04 -22.22 -5.99
N TYR A 184 3.36 -21.09 -5.86
CA TYR A 184 3.39 -20.22 -4.70
C TYR A 184 1.97 -20.06 -4.16
N TYR A 185 1.85 -19.97 -2.85
CA TYR A 185 0.68 -19.41 -2.18
C TYR A 185 1.11 -18.06 -1.60
N LEU A 186 0.58 -16.97 -2.13
CA LEU A 186 1.09 -15.62 -1.89
C LEU A 186 2.60 -15.56 -2.16
N GLU A 187 3.40 -15.03 -1.23
CA GLU A 187 4.85 -14.94 -1.39
C GLU A 187 5.60 -16.27 -1.13
N ARG A 188 4.87 -17.32 -0.70
CA ARG A 188 5.47 -18.55 -0.15
C ARG A 188 5.44 -19.68 -1.18
N LYS A 189 6.62 -20.15 -1.56
CA LYS A 189 6.79 -21.32 -2.45
C LYS A 189 6.30 -22.60 -1.78
N LEU A 190 5.50 -23.40 -2.50
CA LEU A 190 5.13 -24.75 -2.07
C LEU A 190 6.37 -25.66 -2.11
N PRO A 191 6.71 -26.35 -1.01
CA PRO A 191 7.91 -27.17 -0.95
C PRO A 191 7.73 -28.46 -1.73
N ARG A 192 8.69 -28.79 -2.61
CA ARG A 192 8.73 -30.05 -3.38
C ARG A 192 7.44 -30.37 -4.14
N VAL A 193 6.73 -29.33 -4.60
CA VAL A 193 5.53 -29.49 -5.42
C VAL A 193 5.91 -30.06 -6.78
N ASP A 194 5.14 -31.03 -7.25
CA ASP A 194 5.11 -31.40 -8.66
C ASP A 194 4.17 -30.46 -9.41
N ALA A 195 4.72 -29.40 -9.99
CA ALA A 195 3.95 -28.37 -10.67
C ALA A 195 3.14 -28.90 -11.87
N ALA A 196 3.57 -30.00 -12.50
CA ALA A 196 2.89 -30.56 -13.66
C ALA A 196 1.57 -31.25 -13.30
N SER A 197 1.49 -31.84 -12.09
CA SER A 197 0.27 -32.49 -11.59
C SER A 197 -0.49 -31.62 -10.56
N TRP A 198 0.01 -30.41 -10.28
CA TRP A 198 -0.60 -29.52 -9.30
C TRP A 198 -1.98 -29.04 -9.74
N ARG A 199 -2.92 -29.04 -8.81
CA ARG A 199 -4.23 -28.42 -8.96
C ARG A 199 -4.74 -27.83 -7.66
N ARG A 200 -5.43 -26.69 -7.75
CA ARG A 200 -6.18 -26.12 -6.63
C ARG A 200 -7.38 -27.01 -6.30
N LEU A 201 -7.70 -27.13 -5.01
CA LEU A 201 -8.90 -27.80 -4.50
C LEU A 201 -9.94 -26.77 -4.10
N GLU A 202 -10.31 -26.65 -2.83
CA GLU A 202 -11.23 -25.65 -2.28
C GLU A 202 -10.54 -24.81 -1.20
N GLY A 203 -11.08 -23.63 -0.87
CA GLY A 203 -10.42 -22.67 0.03
C GLY A 203 -8.94 -22.44 -0.34
N SER A 204 -8.07 -22.65 0.65
CA SER A 204 -6.60 -22.60 0.54
C SER A 204 -5.96 -23.98 0.34
N TRP A 205 -6.73 -25.01 0.00
CA TRP A 205 -6.21 -26.35 -0.27
C TRP A 205 -5.79 -26.50 -1.72
N SER A 206 -4.68 -27.20 -1.93
CA SER A 206 -4.22 -27.64 -3.24
C SER A 206 -3.51 -28.99 -3.11
N ARG A 207 -3.27 -29.66 -4.23
CA ARG A 207 -2.54 -30.92 -4.24
C ARG A 207 -1.75 -31.09 -5.52
N ASP A 208 -0.73 -31.93 -5.45
CA ASP A 208 -0.16 -32.60 -6.61
C ASP A 208 -0.44 -34.11 -6.54
N ALA A 209 0.23 -34.91 -7.36
CA ALA A 209 0.10 -36.37 -7.38
C ALA A 209 0.48 -37.04 -6.04
N THR A 210 1.36 -36.44 -5.24
CA THR A 210 1.99 -37.05 -4.05
C THR A 210 1.72 -36.30 -2.74
N GLN A 211 1.39 -35.01 -2.82
CA GLN A 211 1.27 -34.11 -1.68
C GLN A 211 -0.06 -33.38 -1.67
N LEU A 212 -0.62 -33.28 -0.46
CA LEU A 212 -1.70 -32.36 -0.12
C LEU A 212 -1.08 -31.13 0.52
N PHE A 213 -1.52 -29.95 0.14
CA PHE A 213 -1.08 -28.68 0.70
C PHE A 213 -2.26 -27.90 1.28
N HIS A 214 -2.03 -27.29 2.44
CA HIS A 214 -2.86 -26.22 2.97
C HIS A 214 -2.03 -24.93 2.94
N MET A 215 -2.49 -23.93 2.18
CA MET A 215 -1.70 -22.75 1.84
C MET A 215 -0.37 -23.17 1.19
N HIS A 216 0.78 -22.86 1.81
CA HIS A 216 2.12 -23.23 1.34
C HIS A 216 2.70 -24.45 2.06
N LEU A 217 1.98 -25.04 3.02
CA LEU A 217 2.48 -26.11 3.88
C LEU A 217 2.00 -27.46 3.38
N VAL A 218 2.86 -28.48 3.47
CA VAL A 218 2.49 -29.88 3.23
C VAL A 218 1.66 -30.37 4.39
N GLU A 219 0.46 -30.88 4.11
CA GLU A 219 -0.39 -31.53 5.09
C GLU A 219 0.10 -32.94 5.37
N ARG A 220 0.24 -33.25 6.67
CA ARG A 220 0.83 -34.48 7.19
C ARG A 220 -0.15 -35.32 8.00
N ASP A 221 -1.27 -34.75 8.44
CA ASP A 221 -2.29 -35.49 9.17
C ASP A 221 -2.95 -36.53 8.25
N ALA A 222 -2.84 -37.80 8.61
CA ALA A 222 -3.34 -38.92 7.81
C ALA A 222 -4.87 -38.89 7.63
N GLY A 223 -5.62 -38.42 8.64
CA GLY A 223 -7.08 -38.32 8.57
C GLY A 223 -7.55 -37.21 7.62
N VAL A 224 -6.86 -36.07 7.62
CA VAL A 224 -7.07 -35.00 6.63
C VAL A 224 -6.70 -35.52 5.24
N ARG A 225 -5.50 -36.10 5.09
CA ARG A 225 -5.00 -36.64 3.82
C ARG A 225 -5.94 -37.70 3.22
N GLY A 226 -6.47 -38.60 4.04
CA GLY A 226 -7.44 -39.62 3.64
C GLY A 226 -8.73 -39.04 3.06
N ARG A 227 -9.22 -37.92 3.61
CA ARG A 227 -10.38 -37.20 3.05
C ARG A 227 -10.14 -36.66 1.63
N TYR A 228 -8.88 -36.46 1.26
CA TYR A 228 -8.48 -36.03 -0.07
C TYR A 228 -7.88 -37.17 -0.90
N GLY A 229 -8.09 -38.44 -0.53
CA GLY A 229 -7.68 -39.60 -1.32
C GLY A 229 -6.17 -39.80 -1.38
N PHE A 230 -5.47 -39.48 -0.28
CA PHE A 230 -4.10 -39.90 -0.06
C PHE A 230 -4.08 -41.06 0.94
N GLU A 231 -3.26 -42.07 0.65
CA GLU A 231 -2.91 -43.14 1.60
C GLU A 231 -1.97 -42.63 2.70
#